data_AF-A0A8T8KDB6-F1
#
_entry.id   AF-A0A8T8KDB6-F1
#
_cell.length_a   1.000
_cell.length_b   1.000
_cell.length_c   1.000
_cell.angle_alpha   90.00
_cell.angle_beta   90.00
_cell.angle_gamma   90.00
#
_symmetry.space_group_name_H-M   'P 1'
#
loop_
_entity.id
_entity.type
_entity.pdbx_description
1 polymer ?
#
loop_
_entity_poly.entity_id
_entity_poly.type
_entity_poly.pdbx_seq_one_letter_code
_entity_poly.pdbx_strand_id
1 'polypeptide(L)'
;MKESTIDALSDILSANDSSTGFRRADIPSELLGSDFIESDFRPPSRCPVETGCMEFCEVSAEDGEDAEVLIKCDAGHTKQAHKDEFTQYDIEFEAVLQAVSEVIEQKILTYDDTRLPRYTFAETESGLNIYLIVNPSEFQNTINEICVDALTDESAALLIAPDKKIKQLLEQKALFSSSNLIYSVPFSMLTEEEEIQSSLSAIRDIQNLEQSFMDDIVDDEGLVQRVNSNPRYILTELNHMRLLRLGKELPQSSGTRLEKIAESAFGHLFTTQADRGGEDDRGENLPDSVFYISDESLPNGYDSVLGVADAKSGKDAGFGNEPVDGKHEEYIKEARDQSVGGEKIAHTFVVLDFDGHQDIDFYDRMKEVYDDNEYMVVFTAEALAMTLSAYLSYTVSNDLSLVRGSFRTVIYPLFDPDKFNDDQLGLGELTREVGRDQPTYDNQYKQRSDLLIVTPEVIRQLFERFAESSKEIQRIFQNYYKPRATL
;
A
#
# COMPACT_ATOMS: atom_id res chain seq x y z
N MET A 1 -18.70 -15.05 -20.76
CA MET A 1 -18.92 -14.28 -22.02
C MET A 1 -18.05 -14.87 -23.15
N LYS A 2 -18.36 -14.70 -24.45
CA LYS A 2 -17.46 -15.19 -25.53
C LYS A 2 -16.24 -14.26 -25.68
N GLU A 3 -15.06 -14.83 -25.90
CA GLU A 3 -13.79 -14.10 -26.10
C GLU A 3 -13.90 -12.98 -27.16
N SER A 4 -14.50 -13.26 -28.32
CA SER A 4 -14.71 -12.26 -29.38
C SER A 4 -15.57 -11.06 -28.96
N THR A 5 -16.49 -11.26 -28.01
CA THR A 5 -17.32 -10.18 -27.46
C THR A 5 -16.54 -9.36 -26.43
N ILE A 6 -15.71 -10.01 -25.61
CA ILE A 6 -14.83 -9.35 -24.64
C ILE A 6 -13.85 -8.43 -25.36
N ASP A 7 -13.19 -8.93 -26.41
CA ASP A 7 -12.25 -8.15 -27.20
C ASP A 7 -12.92 -6.93 -27.84
N ALA A 8 -14.10 -7.13 -28.44
CA ALA A 8 -14.87 -6.06 -29.05
C ALA A 8 -15.30 -4.98 -28.03
N LEU A 9 -15.70 -5.38 -26.82
CA LEU A 9 -16.03 -4.47 -25.73
C LEU A 9 -14.78 -3.72 -25.22
N SER A 10 -13.64 -4.39 -25.07
CA SER A 10 -12.38 -3.73 -24.65
C SER A 10 -11.93 -2.67 -25.65
N ASP A 11 -12.08 -2.96 -26.95
CA ASP A 11 -11.73 -2.02 -28.02
C ASP A 11 -12.62 -0.78 -28.05
N ILE A 12 -13.95 -0.94 -27.92
CA ILE A 12 -14.87 0.20 -27.93
C ILE A 12 -14.77 1.03 -26.65
N LEU A 13 -14.54 0.41 -25.49
CA LEU A 13 -14.28 1.11 -24.22
C LEU A 13 -12.94 1.88 -24.25
N SER A 14 -12.00 1.45 -25.10
CA SER A 14 -10.72 2.13 -25.31
C SER A 14 -10.79 3.26 -26.35
N ALA A 15 -11.92 3.46 -27.03
CA ALA A 15 -12.05 4.46 -28.08
C ALA A 15 -12.00 5.88 -27.49
N ASN A 16 -11.12 6.72 -28.05
CA ASN A 16 -10.63 7.96 -27.43
C ASN A 16 -11.59 9.16 -27.47
N ASP A 17 -12.86 8.97 -27.81
CA ASP A 17 -13.81 10.06 -27.89
C ASP A 17 -14.63 10.10 -26.60
N SER A 18 -14.83 11.30 -26.04
CA SER A 18 -15.53 11.56 -24.78
C SER A 18 -17.04 11.24 -24.83
N SER A 19 -17.46 10.44 -25.81
CA SER A 19 -18.82 10.11 -26.17
C SER A 19 -19.07 8.64 -25.90
N THR A 20 -20.20 8.33 -25.30
CA THR A 20 -20.72 6.96 -25.18
C THR A 20 -21.49 6.52 -26.42
N GLY A 21 -21.78 7.45 -27.34
CA GLY A 21 -22.50 7.20 -28.58
C GLY A 21 -21.57 7.10 -29.79
N PHE A 22 -21.76 6.03 -30.55
CA PHE A 22 -20.96 5.65 -31.72
C PHE A 22 -21.81 5.61 -32.99
N ARG A 23 -21.15 5.69 -34.15
CA ARG A 23 -21.81 5.36 -35.43
C ARG A 23 -21.66 3.88 -35.69
N ARG A 24 -22.56 3.32 -36.50
CA ARG A 24 -22.53 1.89 -36.88
C ARG A 24 -21.16 1.42 -37.40
N ALA A 25 -20.45 2.27 -38.15
CA ALA A 25 -19.13 1.94 -38.70
C ALA A 25 -18.01 1.85 -37.64
N ASP A 26 -18.22 2.46 -36.48
CA ASP A 26 -17.26 2.50 -35.38
C ASP A 26 -17.50 1.36 -34.37
N ILE A 27 -18.61 0.61 -34.52
CA ILE A 27 -18.95 -0.52 -33.65
C ILE A 27 -18.44 -1.84 -34.28
N PRO A 28 -17.69 -2.65 -33.51
CA PRO A 28 -17.35 -4.01 -33.92
C PRO A 28 -18.59 -4.84 -34.27
N SER A 29 -18.52 -5.60 -35.36
CA SER A 29 -19.66 -6.37 -35.88
C SER A 29 -20.24 -7.37 -34.88
N GLU A 30 -19.42 -7.82 -33.93
CA GLU A 30 -19.70 -8.75 -32.85
C GLU A 30 -20.67 -8.17 -31.81
N LEU A 31 -20.75 -6.84 -31.69
CA LEU A 31 -21.63 -6.15 -30.76
C LEU A 31 -22.96 -5.69 -31.38
N LEU A 32 -23.02 -5.61 -32.72
CA LEU A 32 -24.24 -5.17 -33.42
C LEU A 32 -25.39 -6.17 -33.20
N GLY A 33 -26.50 -5.67 -32.64
CA GLY A 33 -27.67 -6.49 -32.32
C GLY A 33 -27.47 -7.41 -31.10
N SER A 34 -26.44 -7.16 -30.31
CA SER A 34 -26.26 -7.76 -28.98
C SER A 34 -26.98 -6.94 -27.91
N ASP A 35 -27.17 -7.53 -26.73
CA ASP A 35 -27.76 -6.84 -25.57
C ASP A 35 -26.82 -5.74 -25.00
N PHE A 36 -25.59 -5.60 -25.51
CA PHE A 36 -24.61 -4.61 -25.03
C PHE A 36 -24.70 -3.26 -25.76
N ILE A 37 -25.45 -3.18 -26.86
CA ILE A 37 -25.56 -1.97 -27.68
C ILE A 37 -27.04 -1.63 -27.90
N GLU A 38 -27.45 -0.45 -27.46
CA GLU A 38 -28.76 0.12 -27.79
C GLU A 38 -28.63 1.08 -28.98
N SER A 39 -29.56 0.99 -29.93
CA SER A 39 -29.63 1.92 -31.06
C SER A 39 -30.72 2.96 -30.82
N ASP A 40 -30.36 4.24 -30.87
CA ASP A 40 -31.28 5.36 -30.70
C ASP A 40 -31.26 6.27 -31.94
N PHE A 41 -32.45 6.62 -32.44
CA PHE A 41 -32.60 7.52 -33.57
C PHE A 41 -32.63 8.97 -33.06
N ARG A 42 -31.54 9.71 -33.33
CA ARG A 42 -31.30 11.08 -32.85
C ARG A 42 -31.33 12.08 -34.01
N PRO A 43 -32.51 12.46 -34.52
CA PRO A 43 -32.62 13.40 -35.62
C PRO A 43 -32.11 14.80 -35.21
N PRO A 44 -31.60 15.58 -36.18
CA PRO A 44 -31.08 16.91 -35.90
C PRO A 44 -32.23 17.85 -35.49
N SER A 45 -32.05 18.59 -34.40
CA SER A 45 -33.02 19.59 -33.94
C SER A 45 -32.95 20.92 -34.71
N ARG A 46 -31.89 21.12 -35.50
CA ARG A 46 -31.62 22.31 -36.32
C ARG A 46 -31.33 21.92 -37.75
N CYS A 47 -31.58 22.84 -38.69
CA CYS A 47 -31.40 22.63 -40.12
C CYS A 47 -30.01 22.07 -40.47
N PRO A 48 -29.92 20.79 -40.93
CA PRO A 48 -28.66 20.21 -41.39
C PRO A 48 -28.41 20.48 -42.89
N VAL A 49 -29.34 21.18 -43.56
CA VAL A 49 -29.37 21.32 -45.02
C VAL A 49 -28.53 22.51 -45.48
N GLU A 50 -28.71 23.66 -44.83
CA GLU A 50 -28.07 24.92 -45.23
C GLU A 50 -27.20 25.45 -44.09
N THR A 51 -25.90 25.62 -44.37
CA THR A 51 -24.92 26.11 -43.41
C THR A 51 -25.28 27.52 -42.92
N GLY A 52 -25.64 27.66 -41.64
CA GLY A 52 -26.04 28.94 -41.03
C GLY A 52 -27.55 29.11 -40.81
N CYS A 53 -28.38 28.17 -41.28
CA CYS A 53 -29.79 28.12 -40.93
C CYS A 53 -29.96 27.54 -39.52
N MET A 54 -30.54 28.31 -38.60
CA MET A 54 -30.73 27.93 -37.19
C MET A 54 -32.18 27.56 -36.84
N GLU A 55 -33.05 27.47 -37.86
CA GLU A 55 -34.46 27.12 -37.70
C GLU A 55 -34.64 25.68 -37.22
N PHE A 56 -35.73 25.46 -36.49
CA PHE A 56 -36.14 24.15 -36.02
C PHE A 56 -36.51 23.24 -37.20
N CYS A 57 -36.32 21.94 -37.00
CA CYS A 57 -36.67 20.91 -37.98
C CYS A 57 -37.75 19.98 -37.44
N GLU A 58 -38.75 19.72 -38.29
CA GLU A 58 -39.64 18.58 -38.15
C GLU A 58 -39.06 17.40 -38.94
N VAL A 59 -39.12 16.22 -38.33
CA VAL A 59 -38.65 14.98 -38.94
C VAL A 59 -39.79 13.99 -39.02
N SER A 60 -40.07 13.52 -40.23
CA SER A 60 -40.99 12.41 -40.47
C SER A 60 -40.17 11.20 -40.91
N ALA A 61 -40.25 10.11 -40.16
CA ALA A 61 -39.59 8.84 -40.44
C ALA A 61 -40.65 7.75 -40.70
N GLU A 62 -40.39 6.87 -41.65
CA GLU A 62 -41.13 5.60 -41.78
C GLU A 62 -40.57 4.55 -40.80
N ASP A 63 -41.38 3.54 -40.46
CA ASP A 63 -40.95 2.44 -39.59
C ASP A 63 -39.97 1.52 -40.33
N GLY A 64 -38.80 1.24 -39.73
CA GLY A 64 -37.72 0.43 -40.29
C GLY A 64 -36.33 1.04 -40.10
N GLU A 65 -35.27 0.23 -40.15
CA GLU A 65 -33.86 0.70 -40.15
C GLU A 65 -33.45 1.26 -41.52
N ASP A 66 -33.87 0.61 -42.60
CA ASP A 66 -33.65 1.05 -43.99
C ASP A 66 -34.58 2.18 -44.46
N ALA A 67 -35.25 2.85 -43.52
CA ALA A 67 -36.23 3.87 -43.84
C ALA A 67 -35.53 5.19 -44.24
N GLU A 68 -36.10 5.87 -45.24
CA GLU A 68 -35.73 7.26 -45.49
C GLU A 68 -36.42 8.19 -44.49
N VAL A 69 -35.69 9.20 -44.02
CA VAL A 69 -36.21 10.27 -43.18
C VAL A 69 -36.28 11.56 -43.96
N LEU A 70 -37.41 12.25 -43.85
CA LEU A 70 -37.62 13.57 -44.45
C LEU A 70 -37.51 14.62 -43.36
N ILE A 71 -36.49 15.47 -43.49
CA ILE A 71 -36.22 16.59 -42.59
C ILE A 71 -36.70 17.86 -43.26
N LYS A 72 -37.57 18.63 -42.59
CA LYS A 72 -38.07 19.93 -43.06
C LYS A 72 -37.82 20.98 -42.00
N CYS A 73 -37.17 22.08 -42.37
CA CYS A 73 -37.05 23.21 -41.46
C CYS A 73 -38.11 24.29 -41.73
N ASP A 74 -38.35 25.15 -40.74
CA ASP A 74 -39.34 26.24 -40.83
C ASP A 74 -39.01 27.28 -41.92
N ALA A 75 -37.74 27.39 -42.32
CA ALA A 75 -37.32 28.21 -43.47
C ALA A 75 -37.63 27.58 -44.83
N GLY A 76 -38.19 26.35 -44.86
CA GLY A 76 -38.59 25.65 -46.08
C GLY A 76 -37.48 24.80 -46.73
N HIS A 77 -36.33 24.61 -46.06
CA HIS A 77 -35.31 23.67 -46.54
C HIS A 77 -35.73 22.23 -46.25
N THR A 78 -35.42 21.32 -47.18
CA THR A 78 -35.79 19.91 -47.08
C THR A 78 -34.61 19.01 -47.43
N LYS A 79 -34.37 17.97 -46.63
CA LYS A 79 -33.41 16.90 -46.96
C LYS A 79 -34.05 15.54 -46.74
N GLN A 80 -33.91 14.65 -47.71
CA GLN A 80 -34.08 13.22 -47.50
C GLN A 80 -32.72 12.60 -47.21
N ALA A 81 -32.69 11.69 -46.25
CA ALA A 81 -31.49 10.97 -45.85
C ALA A 81 -31.87 9.59 -45.32
N HIS A 82 -30.90 8.68 -45.23
CA HIS A 82 -31.14 7.39 -44.59
C HIS A 82 -31.26 7.57 -43.08
N LYS A 83 -32.17 6.84 -42.43
CA LYS A 83 -32.32 6.88 -40.97
C LYS A 83 -31.03 6.55 -40.23
N ASP A 84 -30.21 5.65 -40.78
CA ASP A 84 -28.90 5.29 -40.25
C ASP A 84 -27.92 6.47 -40.12
N GLU A 85 -28.07 7.53 -40.92
CA GLU A 85 -27.21 8.72 -40.82
C GLU A 85 -27.36 9.44 -39.46
N PHE A 86 -28.48 9.23 -38.78
CA PHE A 86 -28.82 9.86 -37.50
C PHE A 86 -29.06 8.85 -36.38
N THR A 87 -28.82 7.56 -36.64
CA THR A 87 -28.90 6.53 -35.61
C THR A 87 -27.56 6.47 -34.89
N GLN A 88 -27.61 6.70 -33.58
CA GLN A 88 -26.46 6.52 -32.69
C GLN A 88 -26.61 5.19 -31.95
N TYR A 89 -25.48 4.63 -31.58
CA TYR A 89 -25.41 3.36 -30.87
C TYR A 89 -24.66 3.60 -29.58
N ASP A 90 -25.32 3.40 -28.45
CA ASP A 90 -24.76 3.58 -27.11
C ASP A 90 -24.47 2.23 -26.46
N ILE A 91 -23.48 2.21 -25.58
CA ILE A 91 -23.13 1.02 -24.80
C ILE A 91 -24.09 0.89 -23.62
N GLU A 92 -24.73 -0.27 -23.50
CA GLU A 92 -25.54 -0.66 -22.35
C GLU A 92 -24.64 -1.13 -21.20
N PHE A 93 -24.13 -0.16 -20.42
CA PHE A 93 -23.19 -0.44 -19.33
C PHE A 93 -23.76 -1.35 -18.23
N GLU A 94 -25.07 -1.31 -18.00
CA GLU A 94 -25.73 -2.23 -17.08
C GLU A 94 -25.60 -3.68 -17.59
N ALA A 95 -25.85 -3.92 -18.88
CA ALA A 95 -25.70 -5.23 -19.50
C ALA A 95 -24.24 -5.72 -19.46
N VAL A 96 -23.27 -4.81 -19.67
CA VAL A 96 -21.85 -5.12 -19.53
C VAL A 96 -21.50 -5.55 -18.11
N LEU A 97 -21.92 -4.79 -17.09
CA LEU A 97 -21.68 -5.14 -15.69
C LEU A 97 -22.41 -6.42 -15.26
N GLN A 98 -23.62 -6.66 -15.77
CA GLN A 98 -24.33 -7.94 -15.55
C GLN A 98 -23.51 -9.11 -16.08
N ALA A 99 -22.98 -9.01 -17.31
CA ALA A 99 -22.15 -10.07 -17.87
C ALA A 99 -20.80 -10.24 -17.15
N VAL A 100 -20.22 -9.17 -16.61
CA VAL A 100 -19.05 -9.25 -15.70
C VAL A 100 -19.44 -9.98 -14.42
N SER A 101 -20.61 -9.67 -13.85
CA SER A 101 -21.09 -10.28 -12.61
C SER A 101 -21.31 -11.78 -12.75
N GLU A 102 -21.75 -12.23 -13.93
CA GLU A 102 -21.86 -13.65 -14.27
C GLU A 102 -20.49 -14.35 -14.27
N VAL A 103 -19.45 -13.71 -14.83
CA VAL A 103 -18.07 -14.26 -14.84
C VAL A 103 -17.53 -14.47 -13.43
N ILE A 104 -17.80 -13.53 -12.51
CA ILE A 104 -17.35 -13.63 -11.12
C ILE A 104 -18.33 -14.38 -10.21
N GLU A 105 -19.40 -14.94 -10.77
CA GLU A 105 -20.48 -15.63 -10.05
C GLU A 105 -21.07 -14.81 -8.89
N GLN A 106 -21.30 -13.53 -9.12
CA GLN A 106 -21.92 -12.62 -8.16
C GLN A 106 -23.17 -11.99 -8.74
N LYS A 107 -24.19 -11.81 -7.91
CA LYS A 107 -25.40 -11.12 -8.31
C LYS A 107 -25.32 -9.64 -7.96
N ILE A 108 -25.62 -8.78 -8.93
CA ILE A 108 -25.73 -7.33 -8.73
C ILE A 108 -27.01 -7.00 -7.93
N LEU A 109 -26.86 -6.17 -6.90
CA LEU A 109 -27.95 -5.58 -6.12
C LEU A 109 -28.32 -4.19 -6.63
N THR A 110 -27.30 -3.36 -6.87
CA THR A 110 -27.47 -1.96 -7.29
C THR A 110 -26.50 -1.64 -8.42
N TYR A 111 -26.94 -0.74 -9.29
CA TYR A 111 -26.18 -0.23 -10.42
C TYR A 111 -26.27 1.30 -10.41
N ASP A 112 -25.13 1.96 -10.64
CA ASP A 112 -25.01 3.41 -10.70
C ASP A 112 -24.17 3.83 -11.93
N ASP A 113 -24.77 4.65 -12.78
CA ASP A 113 -24.18 5.23 -13.98
C ASP A 113 -24.07 6.75 -13.94
N THR A 114 -24.39 7.38 -12.81
CA THR A 114 -24.35 8.84 -12.63
C THR A 114 -22.95 9.43 -12.81
N ARG A 115 -21.90 8.58 -12.76
CA ARG A 115 -20.50 8.94 -12.93
C ARG A 115 -19.97 8.76 -14.35
N LEU A 116 -20.82 8.34 -15.30
CA LEU A 116 -20.47 8.32 -16.72
C LEU A 116 -20.12 9.73 -17.22
N PRO A 117 -19.19 9.86 -18.19
CA PRO A 117 -18.49 8.78 -18.89
C PRO A 117 -17.21 8.29 -18.17
N ARG A 118 -16.98 8.66 -16.89
CA ARG A 118 -15.72 8.31 -16.20
C ARG A 118 -15.67 6.83 -15.84
N TYR A 119 -16.67 6.36 -15.12
CA TYR A 119 -16.84 4.97 -14.70
C TYR A 119 -18.31 4.70 -14.37
N THR A 120 -18.66 3.42 -14.31
CA THR A 120 -19.91 2.94 -13.72
C THR A 120 -19.59 2.00 -12.55
N PHE A 121 -20.54 1.85 -11.64
CA PHE A 121 -20.43 1.14 -10.38
C PHE A 121 -21.58 0.14 -10.23
N ALA A 122 -21.27 -1.03 -9.64
CA ALA A 122 -22.29 -1.95 -9.16
C ALA A 122 -21.89 -2.55 -7.80
N GLU A 123 -22.87 -2.69 -6.92
CA GLU A 123 -22.73 -3.41 -5.65
C GLU A 123 -23.31 -4.82 -5.81
N THR A 124 -22.62 -5.82 -5.27
CA THR A 124 -23.05 -7.22 -5.32
C THR A 124 -23.63 -7.71 -4.00
N GLU A 125 -24.37 -8.83 -4.02
CA GLU A 125 -24.95 -9.45 -2.82
C GLU A 125 -23.91 -9.82 -1.74
N SER A 126 -22.65 -10.02 -2.12
CA SER A 126 -21.57 -10.34 -1.19
C SER A 126 -20.91 -9.11 -0.55
N GLY A 127 -21.33 -7.89 -0.89
CA GLY A 127 -20.61 -6.66 -0.53
C GLY A 127 -19.33 -6.41 -1.34
N LEU A 128 -19.13 -7.08 -2.48
CA LEU A 128 -18.07 -6.74 -3.44
C LEU A 128 -18.57 -5.63 -4.36
N ASN A 129 -17.77 -4.58 -4.51
CA ASN A 129 -18.03 -3.47 -5.43
C ASN A 129 -17.32 -3.71 -6.76
N ILE A 130 -18.02 -3.51 -7.88
CA ILE A 130 -17.47 -3.63 -9.23
C ILE A 130 -17.39 -2.23 -9.84
N TYR A 131 -16.21 -1.84 -10.29
CA TYR A 131 -15.97 -0.58 -10.98
C TYR A 131 -15.49 -0.85 -12.40
N LEU A 132 -16.28 -0.42 -13.39
CA LEU A 132 -15.85 -0.44 -14.79
C LEU A 132 -15.41 0.96 -15.19
N ILE A 133 -14.11 1.12 -15.42
CA ILE A 133 -13.53 2.38 -15.89
C ILE A 133 -13.79 2.49 -17.38
N VAL A 134 -14.41 3.59 -17.79
CA VAL A 134 -14.82 3.82 -19.18
C VAL A 134 -13.85 4.81 -19.82
N ASN A 135 -14.12 6.10 -19.74
CA ASN A 135 -13.29 7.12 -20.37
C ASN A 135 -13.19 8.40 -19.51
N PRO A 136 -12.41 8.36 -18.40
CA PRO A 136 -12.21 9.53 -17.58
C PRO A 136 -11.27 10.54 -18.24
N SER A 137 -11.72 11.79 -18.36
CA SER A 137 -10.88 12.93 -18.77
C SER A 137 -9.67 13.12 -17.85
N GLU A 138 -9.82 12.78 -16.56
CA GLU A 138 -8.76 12.76 -15.56
C GLU A 138 -8.63 11.34 -14.96
N PHE A 139 -7.94 10.45 -15.69
CA PHE A 139 -7.79 9.04 -15.32
C PHE A 139 -7.23 8.86 -13.89
N GLN A 140 -6.14 9.55 -13.55
CA GLN A 140 -5.51 9.43 -12.22
C GLN A 140 -6.45 9.85 -11.08
N ASN A 141 -7.16 10.97 -11.24
CA ASN A 141 -8.10 11.46 -10.23
C ASN A 141 -9.28 10.50 -10.05
N THR A 142 -9.73 9.89 -11.14
CA THR A 142 -10.81 8.88 -11.11
C THR A 142 -10.37 7.62 -10.37
N ILE A 143 -9.16 7.10 -10.63
CA ILE A 143 -8.63 5.95 -9.89
C ILE A 143 -8.46 6.29 -8.40
N ASN A 144 -7.97 7.48 -8.08
CA ASN A 144 -7.83 7.91 -6.68
C ASN A 144 -9.17 8.00 -5.97
N GLU A 145 -10.21 8.52 -6.63
CA GLU A 145 -11.59 8.57 -6.10
C GLU A 145 -12.08 7.16 -5.78
N ILE A 146 -12.02 6.23 -6.74
CA ILE A 146 -12.45 4.84 -6.57
C ILE A 146 -11.67 4.14 -5.44
N CYS A 147 -10.35 4.30 -5.40
CA CYS A 147 -9.53 3.71 -4.35
C CYS A 147 -9.86 4.28 -2.97
N VAL A 148 -10.11 5.58 -2.86
CA VAL A 148 -10.48 6.21 -1.58
C VAL A 148 -11.85 5.72 -1.12
N ASP A 149 -12.83 5.65 -2.02
CA ASP A 149 -14.18 5.19 -1.71
C ASP A 149 -14.15 3.73 -1.22
N ALA A 150 -13.52 2.83 -1.98
CA ALA A 150 -13.39 1.42 -1.59
C ALA A 150 -12.69 1.22 -0.24
N LEU A 151 -11.68 2.03 0.06
CA LEU A 151 -10.97 1.97 1.35
C LEU A 151 -11.75 2.61 2.50
N THR A 152 -12.55 3.63 2.24
CA THR A 152 -13.37 4.30 3.26
C THR A 152 -14.55 3.42 3.67
N ASP A 153 -15.12 2.71 2.69
CA ASP A 153 -16.24 1.80 2.90
C ASP A 153 -15.80 0.39 3.34
N GLU A 154 -14.48 0.18 3.54
CA GLU A 154 -13.85 -1.10 3.90
C GLU A 154 -14.32 -2.29 3.02
N SER A 155 -14.71 -2.00 1.78
CA SER A 155 -15.37 -2.95 0.90
C SER A 155 -14.39 -3.51 -0.13
N ALA A 156 -14.49 -4.81 -0.42
CA ALA A 156 -13.69 -5.40 -1.48
C ALA A 156 -14.12 -4.77 -2.80
N ALA A 157 -13.16 -4.49 -3.68
CA ALA A 157 -13.44 -3.87 -4.96
C ALA A 157 -12.77 -4.63 -6.11
N LEU A 158 -13.52 -4.86 -7.19
CA LEU A 158 -13.00 -5.29 -8.49
C LEU A 158 -12.96 -4.09 -9.43
N LEU A 159 -11.75 -3.68 -9.82
CA LEU A 159 -11.53 -2.59 -10.77
C LEU A 159 -11.20 -3.17 -12.14
N ILE A 160 -12.05 -2.90 -13.11
CA ILE A 160 -11.90 -3.33 -14.49
C ILE A 160 -11.55 -2.11 -15.33
N ALA A 161 -10.43 -2.19 -16.04
CA ALA A 161 -9.97 -1.13 -16.91
C ALA A 161 -9.73 -1.64 -18.34
N PRO A 162 -9.79 -0.76 -19.34
CA PRO A 162 -9.35 -1.13 -20.68
C PRO A 162 -7.87 -1.51 -20.66
N ASP A 163 -7.50 -2.51 -21.46
CA ASP A 163 -6.15 -3.11 -21.51
C ASP A 163 -5.03 -2.08 -21.62
N LYS A 164 -5.20 -1.07 -22.47
CA LYS A 164 -4.21 -0.01 -22.72
C LYS A 164 -3.96 0.88 -21.49
N LYS A 165 -4.82 0.82 -20.48
CA LYS A 165 -4.77 1.65 -19.26
C LYS A 165 -4.35 0.87 -18.01
N ILE A 166 -4.20 -0.45 -18.09
CA ILE A 166 -3.91 -1.28 -16.90
C ILE A 166 -2.61 -0.89 -16.20
N LYS A 167 -1.55 -0.59 -16.96
CA LYS A 167 -0.26 -0.17 -16.39
C LYS A 167 -0.41 1.12 -15.58
N GLN A 168 -1.11 2.11 -16.13
CA GLN A 168 -1.36 3.39 -15.46
C GLN A 168 -2.22 3.19 -14.21
N LEU A 169 -3.18 2.27 -14.25
CA LEU A 169 -3.99 1.90 -13.09
C LEU A 169 -3.14 1.29 -11.98
N LEU A 170 -2.32 0.28 -12.31
CA LEU A 170 -1.46 -0.39 -11.33
C LEU A 170 -0.46 0.58 -10.69
N GLU A 171 0.13 1.47 -11.49
CA GLU A 171 0.99 2.55 -10.99
C GLU A 171 0.25 3.42 -9.98
N GLN A 172 -0.99 3.87 -10.28
CA GLN A 172 -1.77 4.68 -9.33
C GLN A 172 -2.19 3.91 -8.08
N LYS A 173 -2.59 2.65 -8.23
CA LYS A 173 -3.03 1.79 -7.13
C LYS A 173 -1.91 1.46 -6.14
N ALA A 174 -0.67 1.31 -6.62
CA ALA A 174 0.51 1.04 -5.79
C ALA A 174 0.75 2.09 -4.69
N LEU A 175 0.07 3.22 -4.79
CA LEU A 175 0.25 4.39 -3.96
C LEU A 175 -0.68 4.39 -2.74
N PHE A 176 -1.55 3.38 -2.65
CA PHE A 176 -2.46 3.11 -1.55
C PHE A 176 -1.97 1.88 -0.77
N SER A 177 -1.80 2.05 0.54
CA SER A 177 -1.26 1.04 1.47
C SER A 177 -2.16 -0.19 1.64
N SER A 178 -3.47 -0.05 1.38
CA SER A 178 -4.49 -1.10 1.51
C SER A 178 -5.02 -1.57 0.14
N SER A 179 -4.21 -1.45 -0.91
CA SER A 179 -4.54 -1.88 -2.29
C SER A 179 -4.80 -3.38 -2.44
N ASN A 180 -4.60 -4.19 -1.39
CA ASN A 180 -4.96 -5.61 -1.32
C ASN A 180 -6.48 -5.85 -1.26
N LEU A 181 -7.29 -4.88 -0.81
CA LEU A 181 -8.76 -4.97 -0.85
C LEU A 181 -9.34 -4.71 -2.25
N ILE A 182 -8.49 -4.21 -3.14
CA ILE A 182 -8.86 -3.78 -4.48
C ILE A 182 -8.19 -4.77 -5.43
N TYR A 183 -8.93 -5.62 -6.12
CA TYR A 183 -8.41 -6.40 -7.24
C TYR A 183 -8.52 -5.60 -8.53
N SER A 184 -7.54 -5.70 -9.43
CA SER A 184 -7.56 -4.90 -10.65
C SER A 184 -7.15 -5.73 -11.84
N VAL A 185 -7.98 -5.73 -12.88
CA VAL A 185 -7.79 -6.54 -14.08
C VAL A 185 -8.02 -5.73 -15.35
N PRO A 186 -7.29 -6.02 -16.44
CA PRO A 186 -7.69 -5.55 -17.75
C PRO A 186 -8.99 -6.25 -18.17
N PHE A 187 -9.78 -5.60 -19.02
CA PHE A 187 -11.06 -6.13 -19.48
C PHE A 187 -10.90 -7.49 -20.20
N SER A 188 -9.82 -7.68 -20.97
CA SER A 188 -9.49 -8.96 -21.61
C SER A 188 -9.35 -10.13 -20.64
N MET A 189 -8.96 -9.89 -19.38
CA MET A 189 -8.76 -10.95 -18.40
C MET A 189 -10.06 -11.62 -17.94
N LEU A 190 -11.23 -11.09 -18.33
CA LEU A 190 -12.52 -11.72 -18.09
C LEU A 190 -12.69 -13.08 -18.79
N THR A 191 -11.77 -13.47 -19.68
CA THR A 191 -11.68 -14.83 -20.23
C THR A 191 -11.12 -15.84 -19.22
N GLU A 192 -10.35 -15.39 -18.24
CA GLU A 192 -9.67 -16.22 -17.24
C GLU A 192 -10.49 -16.27 -15.94
N GLU A 193 -11.73 -16.78 -16.05
CA GLU A 193 -12.75 -16.72 -14.98
C GLU A 193 -12.24 -17.33 -13.65
N GLU A 194 -11.54 -18.47 -13.71
CA GLU A 194 -11.00 -19.16 -12.53
C GLU A 194 -9.95 -18.32 -11.77
N GLU A 195 -9.08 -17.59 -12.46
CA GLU A 195 -8.05 -16.75 -11.84
C GLU A 195 -8.66 -15.56 -11.10
N ILE A 196 -9.67 -14.93 -11.71
CA ILE A 196 -10.39 -13.80 -11.09
C ILE A 196 -11.13 -14.27 -9.85
N GLN A 197 -11.88 -15.38 -9.94
CA GLN A 197 -12.62 -15.94 -8.81
C GLN A 197 -11.70 -16.34 -7.65
N SER A 198 -10.57 -17.00 -7.95
CA SER A 198 -9.59 -17.38 -6.92
C SER A 198 -9.01 -16.15 -6.20
N SER A 199 -8.73 -15.07 -6.95
CA SER A 199 -8.18 -13.84 -6.39
C SER A 199 -9.21 -13.09 -5.52
N LEU A 200 -10.46 -13.03 -5.97
CA LEU A 200 -11.55 -12.41 -5.20
C LEU A 200 -11.89 -13.20 -3.93
N SER A 201 -11.84 -14.53 -3.98
CA SER A 201 -11.99 -15.38 -2.79
C SER A 201 -10.92 -15.05 -1.75
N ALA A 202 -9.65 -14.95 -2.17
CA ALA A 202 -8.55 -14.62 -1.27
C ALA A 202 -8.72 -13.24 -0.61
N ILE A 203 -9.24 -12.24 -1.33
CA ILE A 203 -9.52 -10.90 -0.76
C ILE A 203 -10.64 -10.97 0.27
N ARG A 204 -11.72 -11.72 -0.01
CA ARG A 204 -12.80 -11.93 0.96
C ARG A 204 -12.33 -12.72 2.17
N ASP A 205 -11.47 -13.71 1.99
CA ASP A 205 -10.88 -14.46 3.09
C ASP A 205 -10.05 -13.54 3.97
N ILE A 206 -9.28 -12.61 3.38
CA ILE A 206 -8.55 -11.56 4.10
C ILE A 206 -9.52 -10.64 4.86
N GLN A 207 -10.61 -10.18 4.25
CA GLN A 207 -11.61 -9.33 4.92
C GLN A 207 -12.35 -10.06 6.04
N ASN A 208 -12.72 -11.32 5.84
CA ASN A 208 -13.36 -12.13 6.87
C ASN A 208 -12.39 -12.40 8.03
N LEU A 209 -11.11 -12.60 7.73
CA LEU A 209 -10.04 -12.62 8.72
C LEU A 209 -10.04 -11.28 9.48
N GLU A 210 -9.89 -10.15 8.78
CA GLU A 210 -9.84 -8.80 9.35
C GLU A 210 -11.06 -8.48 10.23
N GLN A 211 -12.27 -8.84 9.79
CA GLN A 211 -13.51 -8.67 10.53
C GLN A 211 -13.57 -9.58 11.76
N SER A 212 -13.19 -10.86 11.63
CA SER A 212 -13.11 -11.78 12.78
C SER A 212 -12.06 -11.33 13.80
N PHE A 213 -11.01 -10.64 13.35
CA PHE A 213 -9.97 -10.07 14.20
C PHE A 213 -10.36 -8.75 14.87
N MET A 214 -11.26 -7.97 14.27
CA MET A 214 -11.86 -6.78 14.87
C MET A 214 -12.81 -7.13 16.03
N ASP A 215 -13.48 -8.27 15.92
CA ASP A 215 -14.36 -8.79 16.96
C ASP A 215 -13.58 -9.42 18.16
N ASP A 216 -12.32 -9.82 17.96
CA ASP A 216 -11.47 -10.56 18.93
C ASP A 216 -10.32 -9.73 19.58
N ILE A 217 -10.45 -8.40 19.68
CA ILE A 217 -9.39 -7.46 20.14
C ILE A 217 -8.89 -7.66 21.61
N VAL A 218 -9.27 -8.73 22.32
CA VAL A 218 -8.92 -8.92 23.74
C VAL A 218 -7.78 -9.93 23.98
N ASP A 219 -7.28 -10.66 22.98
CA ASP A 219 -6.31 -11.76 23.23
C ASP A 219 -4.92 -11.59 22.57
N ASP A 220 -3.88 -11.84 23.35
CA ASP A 220 -2.46 -11.65 23.03
C ASP A 220 -1.87 -12.82 22.24
N GLU A 221 -2.48 -14.02 22.27
CA GLU A 221 -2.11 -15.17 21.43
C GLU A 221 -2.51 -14.98 19.96
N GLY A 222 -3.63 -14.29 19.71
CA GLY A 222 -4.08 -13.99 18.36
C GLY A 222 -3.13 -13.04 17.62
N LEU A 223 -2.31 -12.25 18.33
CA LEU A 223 -1.44 -11.23 17.71
C LEU A 223 -0.34 -11.87 16.84
N VAL A 224 0.28 -12.94 17.33
CA VAL A 224 1.34 -13.66 16.62
C VAL A 224 0.78 -14.38 15.38
N GLN A 225 -0.40 -14.98 15.48
CA GLN A 225 -1.10 -15.56 14.31
C GLN A 225 -1.51 -14.50 13.29
N ARG A 226 -1.99 -13.33 13.74
CA ARG A 226 -2.36 -12.17 12.91
C ARG A 226 -1.17 -11.63 12.09
N VAL A 227 -0.01 -11.48 12.73
CA VAL A 227 1.21 -10.97 12.07
C VAL A 227 1.80 -11.98 11.08
N ASN A 228 1.89 -13.26 11.46
CA ASN A 228 2.39 -14.30 10.56
C ASN A 228 1.52 -14.50 9.31
N SER A 229 0.22 -14.19 9.40
CA SER A 229 -0.71 -14.30 8.28
C SER A 229 -0.68 -13.07 7.35
N ASN A 230 -0.43 -11.87 7.89
CA ASN A 230 -0.27 -10.63 7.10
C ASN A 230 0.76 -9.68 7.74
N PRO A 231 2.00 -9.64 7.22
CA PRO A 231 3.07 -8.79 7.76
C PRO A 231 2.77 -7.29 7.74
N ARG A 232 1.82 -6.82 6.91
CA ARG A 232 1.40 -5.41 6.90
C ARG A 232 0.66 -5.01 8.17
N TYR A 233 0.11 -5.96 8.92
CA TYR A 233 -0.54 -5.69 10.21
C TYR A 233 0.44 -5.11 11.23
N ILE A 234 1.73 -5.45 11.14
CA ILE A 234 2.80 -4.84 11.93
C ILE A 234 2.80 -3.31 11.76
N LEU A 235 2.61 -2.83 10.53
CA LEU A 235 2.59 -1.40 10.20
C LEU A 235 1.38 -0.70 10.84
N THR A 236 0.21 -1.34 10.80
CA THR A 236 -1.02 -0.83 11.42
C THR A 236 -0.85 -0.73 12.94
N GLU A 237 -0.29 -1.77 13.56
CA GLU A 237 -0.08 -1.85 15.00
C GLU A 237 0.94 -0.83 15.51
N LEU A 238 2.09 -0.67 14.83
CA LEU A 238 3.07 0.37 15.15
C LEU A 238 2.46 1.77 15.08
N ASN A 239 1.61 2.04 14.06
CA ASN A 239 0.93 3.32 13.92
C ASN A 239 -0.17 3.53 14.99
N HIS A 240 -0.95 2.49 15.31
CA HIS A 240 -1.96 2.55 16.37
C HIS A 240 -1.35 2.82 17.74
N MET A 241 -0.27 2.12 18.10
CA MET A 241 0.43 2.34 19.38
C MET A 241 0.97 3.76 19.49
N ARG A 242 1.53 4.30 18.40
CA ARG A 242 1.96 5.70 18.34
C ARG A 242 0.80 6.67 18.57
N LEU A 243 -0.32 6.50 17.88
CA LEU A 243 -1.50 7.38 18.01
C LEU A 243 -2.10 7.33 19.41
N LEU A 244 -2.18 6.14 20.01
CA LEU A 244 -2.64 5.96 21.39
C LEU A 244 -1.68 6.63 22.39
N ARG A 245 -0.37 6.61 22.14
CA ARG A 245 0.62 7.35 22.96
C ARG A 245 0.41 8.86 22.88
N LEU A 246 0.26 9.40 21.66
CA LEU A 246 0.01 10.83 21.43
C LEU A 246 -1.29 11.29 22.10
N GLY A 247 -2.32 10.43 22.09
CA GLY A 247 -3.58 10.65 22.80
C GLY A 247 -3.49 10.48 24.33
N LYS A 248 -2.36 9.99 24.86
CA LYS A 248 -2.17 9.57 26.27
C LYS A 248 -3.13 8.46 26.71
N GLU A 249 -3.62 7.68 25.76
CA GLU A 249 -4.58 6.58 25.93
C GLU A 249 -3.91 5.20 25.86
N LEU A 250 -2.58 5.15 25.81
CA LEU A 250 -1.83 3.89 25.76
C LEU A 250 -2.15 3.00 26.99
N PRO A 251 -2.73 1.80 26.78
CA PRO A 251 -3.03 0.86 27.87
C PRO A 251 -1.78 0.41 28.63
N GLN A 252 -1.95 -0.03 29.88
CA GLN A 252 -0.84 -0.61 30.66
C GLN A 252 -0.33 -1.94 30.07
N SER A 253 -1.16 -2.67 29.30
CA SER A 253 -0.80 -3.90 28.60
C SER A 253 -0.03 -3.67 27.30
N SER A 254 0.32 -2.44 26.94
CA SER A 254 1.04 -2.14 25.70
C SER A 254 2.52 -2.54 25.70
N GLY A 255 3.08 -2.96 26.84
CA GLY A 255 4.41 -3.61 26.99
C GLY A 255 4.54 -4.79 26.06
N THR A 256 3.86 -5.86 26.45
CA THR A 256 3.79 -7.14 25.77
C THR A 256 3.35 -7.04 24.31
N ARG A 257 2.52 -6.04 23.98
CA ARG A 257 2.09 -5.79 22.59
C ARG A 257 3.21 -5.24 21.71
N LEU A 258 4.00 -4.27 22.19
CA LEU A 258 5.13 -3.74 21.40
C LEU A 258 6.25 -4.78 21.27
N GLU A 259 6.49 -5.56 22.32
CA GLU A 259 7.46 -6.66 22.34
C GLU A 259 7.16 -7.67 21.23
N LYS A 260 5.94 -8.20 21.18
CA LYS A 260 5.48 -9.14 20.13
C LYS A 260 5.54 -8.55 18.72
N ILE A 261 5.21 -7.27 18.58
CA ILE A 261 5.25 -6.56 17.29
C ILE A 261 6.69 -6.34 16.82
N ALA A 262 7.61 -5.98 17.72
CA ALA A 262 9.03 -5.81 17.43
C ALA A 262 9.70 -7.16 17.11
N GLU A 263 9.41 -8.20 17.89
CA GLU A 263 9.86 -9.57 17.63
C GLU A 263 9.45 -10.02 16.23
N SER A 264 8.17 -9.85 15.89
CA SER A 264 7.67 -10.23 14.57
C SER A 264 8.28 -9.38 13.45
N ALA A 265 8.48 -8.07 13.67
CA ALA A 265 9.15 -7.18 12.73
C ALA A 265 10.56 -7.67 12.39
N PHE A 266 11.37 -7.98 13.41
CA PHE A 266 12.71 -8.52 13.21
C PHE A 266 12.71 -9.93 12.63
N GLY A 267 11.71 -10.76 12.96
CA GLY A 267 11.50 -12.09 12.34
C GLY A 267 11.25 -12.05 10.84
N HIS A 268 10.63 -10.99 10.32
CA HIS A 268 10.52 -10.80 8.86
C HIS A 268 11.81 -10.28 8.23
N LEU A 269 12.50 -9.36 8.91
CA LEU A 269 13.72 -8.75 8.37
C LEU A 269 14.91 -9.70 8.40
N PHE A 270 15.03 -10.55 9.42
CA PHE A 270 16.21 -11.36 9.72
C PHE A 270 15.84 -12.77 10.16
N THR A 271 16.85 -13.65 10.28
CA THR A 271 16.64 -14.97 10.86
C THR A 271 16.59 -14.85 12.38
N THR A 272 15.48 -15.19 13.01
CA THR A 272 15.30 -15.16 14.48
C THR A 272 15.47 -16.54 15.12
N GLN A 273 15.91 -16.57 16.38
CA GLN A 273 15.96 -17.78 17.19
C GLN A 273 14.77 -17.81 18.16
N ALA A 274 13.64 -18.35 17.69
CA ALA A 274 12.36 -18.37 18.41
C ALA A 274 12.41 -19.08 19.78
N ASP A 275 13.33 -20.03 19.99
CA ASP A 275 13.48 -20.75 21.27
C ASP A 275 14.20 -19.96 22.39
N ARG A 276 14.53 -18.67 22.14
CA ARG A 276 15.38 -17.85 23.04
C ARG A 276 14.80 -16.47 23.38
N GLY A 277 13.61 -16.15 22.88
CA GLY A 277 12.89 -14.91 23.20
C GLY A 277 11.60 -15.19 23.96
N GLY A 278 11.25 -14.31 24.91
CA GLY A 278 10.00 -14.36 25.69
C GLY A 278 10.13 -14.96 27.10
N GLU A 279 9.31 -14.47 28.04
CA GLU A 279 9.28 -14.87 29.46
C GLU A 279 8.51 -16.18 29.74
N ASP A 280 8.09 -16.93 28.72
CA ASP A 280 7.20 -18.07 28.93
C ASP A 280 7.99 -19.30 29.46
N ASP A 281 7.88 -19.49 30.78
CA ASP A 281 8.02 -20.72 31.57
C ASP A 281 9.35 -21.08 32.29
N ARG A 282 10.39 -20.22 32.35
CA ARG A 282 11.64 -20.60 33.07
C ARG A 282 12.17 -19.67 34.17
N GLY A 283 11.65 -18.46 34.34
CA GLY A 283 12.16 -17.53 35.35
C GLY A 283 13.60 -17.06 35.10
N GLU A 284 14.05 -17.15 33.84
CA GLU A 284 15.28 -16.56 33.32
C GLU A 284 14.93 -15.23 32.65
N ASN A 285 15.72 -14.18 32.86
CA ASN A 285 15.54 -12.92 32.13
C ASN A 285 15.95 -13.20 30.68
N LEU A 286 15.00 -13.25 29.75
CA LEU A 286 15.24 -13.43 28.30
C LEU A 286 14.90 -12.17 27.50
N PRO A 287 15.67 -11.81 26.46
CA PRO A 287 15.35 -10.68 25.59
C PRO A 287 14.06 -10.94 24.78
N ASP A 288 13.43 -9.89 24.25
CA ASP A 288 12.18 -10.04 23.49
C ASP A 288 12.42 -10.72 22.14
N SER A 289 13.58 -10.47 21.51
CA SER A 289 13.97 -11.14 20.28
C SER A 289 15.48 -11.28 20.14
N VAL A 290 15.92 -12.39 19.55
CA VAL A 290 17.31 -12.57 19.12
C VAL A 290 17.31 -12.84 17.62
N PHE A 291 17.99 -11.99 16.86
CA PHE A 291 18.10 -12.10 15.41
C PHE A 291 19.55 -12.16 14.95
N TYR A 292 19.78 -12.79 13.80
CA TYR A 292 21.11 -12.98 13.25
C TYR A 292 21.19 -12.45 11.82
N ILE A 293 22.18 -11.59 11.58
CA ILE A 293 22.57 -11.12 10.25
C ILE A 293 23.83 -11.88 9.85
N SER A 294 23.66 -12.86 8.95
CA SER A 294 24.73 -13.76 8.51
C SER A 294 25.68 -13.08 7.53
N ASP A 295 26.98 -13.27 7.73
CA ASP A 295 28.05 -12.87 6.80
C ASP A 295 27.90 -13.54 5.43
N GLU A 296 27.39 -14.77 5.37
CA GLU A 296 27.08 -15.49 4.11
C GLU A 296 26.04 -14.76 3.26
N SER A 297 25.17 -13.97 3.88
CA SER A 297 24.14 -13.18 3.21
C SER A 297 24.59 -11.75 2.84
N LEU A 298 25.83 -11.39 3.20
CA LEU A 298 26.39 -10.05 3.05
C LEU A 298 27.56 -10.05 2.04
N PRO A 299 27.94 -8.87 1.50
CA PRO A 299 29.12 -8.75 0.67
C PRO A 299 30.41 -9.08 1.43
N ASN A 300 31.45 -9.53 0.71
CA ASN A 300 32.76 -9.81 1.32
C ASN A 300 33.30 -8.63 2.14
N GLY A 301 33.73 -8.89 3.37
CA GLY A 301 34.25 -7.87 4.30
C GLY A 301 33.18 -7.12 5.09
N TYR A 302 31.99 -7.71 5.21
CA TYR A 302 30.96 -7.33 6.16
C TYR A 302 30.97 -8.37 7.28
N ASP A 303 30.85 -7.89 8.51
CA ASP A 303 30.90 -8.75 9.69
C ASP A 303 29.50 -9.31 9.98
N SER A 304 29.44 -10.47 10.62
CA SER A 304 28.17 -11.00 11.11
C SER A 304 27.73 -10.28 12.38
N VAL A 305 26.41 -10.03 12.51
CA VAL A 305 25.84 -9.32 13.67
C VAL A 305 24.80 -10.19 14.36
N LEU A 306 24.95 -10.37 15.67
CA LEU A 306 23.93 -10.93 16.55
C LEU A 306 23.17 -9.78 17.22
N GLY A 307 21.90 -9.63 16.85
CA GLY A 307 21.00 -8.63 17.43
C GLY A 307 20.25 -9.19 18.64
N VAL A 308 20.32 -8.46 19.75
CA VAL A 308 19.57 -8.75 20.98
C VAL A 308 18.58 -7.61 21.16
N ALA A 309 17.31 -7.84 20.87
CA ALA A 309 16.28 -6.81 20.83
C ALA A 309 15.38 -6.83 22.07
N ASP A 310 15.10 -5.64 22.60
CA ASP A 310 14.13 -5.39 23.67
C ASP A 310 13.26 -4.17 23.31
N ALA A 311 11.96 -4.25 23.55
CA ALA A 311 10.98 -3.25 23.18
C ALA A 311 10.44 -2.49 24.40
N LYS A 312 10.44 -1.15 24.32
CA LYS A 312 10.05 -0.27 25.43
C LYS A 312 8.81 0.56 25.07
N SER A 313 7.68 0.20 25.66
CA SER A 313 6.38 0.87 25.40
C SER A 313 5.89 1.80 26.52
N GLY A 314 6.62 1.92 27.64
CA GLY A 314 6.21 2.68 28.83
C GLY A 314 5.79 4.14 28.56
N LYS A 315 4.89 4.67 29.42
CA LYS A 315 4.33 6.05 29.36
C LYS A 315 5.40 7.15 29.28
N ASP A 316 6.56 6.85 29.83
CA ASP A 316 7.83 7.54 29.66
C ASP A 316 8.77 6.46 29.09
N ALA A 317 9.57 6.75 28.06
CA ALA A 317 10.61 5.83 27.59
C ALA A 317 11.77 5.84 28.61
N GLY A 318 11.47 5.35 29.81
CA GLY A 318 12.17 5.60 31.06
C GLY A 318 13.49 4.86 31.20
N PHE A 319 14.36 4.98 30.21
CA PHE A 319 15.79 4.69 30.32
C PHE A 319 16.37 5.26 31.63
N GLY A 320 15.89 6.42 32.08
CA GLY A 320 16.32 7.06 33.33
C GLY A 320 16.12 6.25 34.62
N ASN A 321 15.15 5.33 34.68
CA ASN A 321 14.90 4.48 35.86
C ASN A 321 15.17 3.00 35.59
N GLU A 322 15.62 2.66 34.37
CA GLU A 322 15.89 1.30 33.99
C GLU A 322 17.20 0.80 34.62
N PRO A 323 17.16 -0.34 35.35
CA PRO A 323 18.36 -0.93 35.90
C PRO A 323 19.19 -1.55 34.76
N VAL A 324 20.44 -1.10 34.66
CA VAL A 324 21.45 -1.74 33.80
C VAL A 324 21.91 -3.06 34.42
N ASP A 325 22.12 -3.04 35.75
CA ASP A 325 22.53 -4.22 36.52
C ASP A 325 21.41 -5.27 36.57
N GLY A 326 21.75 -6.52 36.25
CA GLY A 326 20.81 -7.65 36.22
C GLY A 326 20.33 -7.95 34.80
N LYS A 327 19.21 -7.36 34.37
CA LYS A 327 18.49 -7.74 33.14
C LYS A 327 19.35 -7.63 31.87
N HIS A 328 19.83 -6.42 31.57
CA HIS A 328 20.54 -6.13 30.31
C HIS A 328 21.97 -6.68 30.30
N GLU A 329 22.63 -6.71 31.45
CA GLU A 329 23.93 -7.35 31.60
C GLU A 329 23.85 -8.87 31.34
N GLU A 330 22.79 -9.53 31.83
CA GLU A 330 22.54 -10.96 31.56
C GLU A 330 22.29 -11.23 30.07
N TYR A 331 21.49 -10.39 29.40
CA TYR A 331 21.25 -10.50 27.96
C TYR A 331 22.53 -10.51 27.13
N ILE A 332 23.42 -9.56 27.41
CA ILE A 332 24.69 -9.44 26.68
C ILE A 332 25.63 -10.60 27.02
N LYS A 333 25.71 -11.01 28.29
CA LYS A 333 26.51 -12.18 28.69
C LYS A 333 26.04 -13.46 28.01
N GLU A 334 24.73 -13.70 27.97
CA GLU A 334 24.17 -14.85 27.27
C GLU A 334 24.45 -14.78 25.76
N ALA A 335 24.35 -13.60 25.15
CA ALA A 335 24.70 -13.40 23.74
C ALA A 335 26.18 -13.70 23.48
N ARG A 336 27.10 -13.31 24.38
CA ARG A 336 28.54 -13.66 24.29
C ARG A 336 28.75 -15.17 24.31
N ASP A 337 28.11 -15.89 25.23
CA ASP A 337 28.24 -17.34 25.36
C ASP A 337 27.65 -18.10 24.15
N GLN A 338 26.74 -17.46 23.43
CA GLN A 338 26.07 -17.99 22.23
C GLN A 338 26.75 -17.58 20.91
N SER A 339 27.73 -16.67 20.95
CA SER A 339 28.35 -15.98 19.81
C SER A 339 29.19 -16.86 18.86
N VAL A 340 28.97 -18.18 18.82
CA VAL A 340 29.65 -19.12 17.92
C VAL A 340 29.46 -18.78 16.42
N GLY A 341 28.63 -17.78 16.08
CA GLY A 341 28.49 -17.27 14.72
C GLY A 341 28.46 -15.74 14.53
N GLY A 342 28.55 -14.89 15.56
CA GLY A 342 28.46 -13.42 15.40
C GLY A 342 29.76 -12.70 15.76
N GLU A 343 30.31 -11.90 14.85
CA GLU A 343 31.53 -11.10 15.09
C GLU A 343 31.25 -9.83 15.90
N LYS A 344 30.00 -9.36 15.88
CA LYS A 344 29.50 -8.16 16.56
C LYS A 344 28.18 -8.44 17.28
N ILE A 345 27.92 -7.73 18.39
CA ILE A 345 26.66 -7.81 19.15
C ILE A 345 25.97 -6.45 19.15
N ALA A 346 24.75 -6.41 18.61
CA ALA A 346 23.90 -5.21 18.55
C ALA A 346 22.80 -5.29 19.60
N HIS A 347 22.96 -4.57 20.71
CA HIS A 347 21.92 -4.42 21.71
C HIS A 347 20.86 -3.42 21.21
N THR A 348 19.74 -3.95 20.73
CA THR A 348 18.74 -3.21 19.96
C THR A 348 17.53 -2.86 20.83
N PHE A 349 17.14 -1.60 20.85
CA PHE A 349 15.95 -1.13 21.54
C PHE A 349 14.91 -0.65 20.54
N VAL A 350 13.64 -1.03 20.72
CA VAL A 350 12.52 -0.45 19.97
C VAL A 350 11.71 0.45 20.89
N VAL A 351 11.68 1.75 20.60
CA VAL A 351 11.03 2.77 21.44
C VAL A 351 9.93 3.50 20.67
N LEU A 352 8.86 3.89 21.36
CA LEU A 352 7.81 4.70 20.74
C LEU A 352 8.21 6.18 20.56
N ASP A 353 9.04 6.71 21.47
CA ASP A 353 9.59 8.07 21.43
C ASP A 353 10.78 8.18 22.41
N PHE A 354 11.53 9.29 22.37
CA PHE A 354 12.66 9.57 23.26
C PHE A 354 12.33 10.68 24.26
N ASP A 355 12.67 10.46 25.54
CA ASP A 355 12.54 11.48 26.58
C ASP A 355 13.87 12.20 26.84
N GLY A 356 13.94 13.50 26.55
CA GLY A 356 15.09 14.34 26.91
C GLY A 356 16.40 13.84 26.30
N HIS A 357 17.41 13.56 27.12
CA HIS A 357 18.73 13.01 26.75
C HIS A 357 18.95 11.58 27.31
N GLN A 358 17.88 10.87 27.67
CA GLN A 358 17.98 9.63 28.45
C GLN A 358 18.64 8.47 27.69
N ASP A 359 18.61 8.49 26.36
CA ASP A 359 19.34 7.57 25.48
C ASP A 359 20.86 7.68 25.65
N ILE A 360 21.39 8.90 25.73
CA ILE A 360 22.81 9.15 26.00
C ILE A 360 23.17 8.69 27.42
N ASP A 361 22.36 9.05 28.42
CA ASP A 361 22.62 8.71 29.82
C ASP A 361 22.55 7.18 30.07
N PHE A 362 21.66 6.48 29.35
CA PHE A 362 21.57 5.03 29.42
C PHE A 362 22.70 4.33 28.67
N TYR A 363 23.06 4.83 27.48
CA TYR A 363 24.24 4.35 26.75
C TYR A 363 25.50 4.43 27.61
N ASP A 364 25.74 5.57 28.26
CA ASP A 364 26.94 5.77 29.07
C ASP A 364 27.05 4.77 30.22
N ARG A 365 25.91 4.36 30.80
CA ARG A 365 25.87 3.29 31.81
C ARG A 365 26.11 1.90 31.20
N MET A 366 25.48 1.60 30.06
CA MET A 366 25.69 0.32 29.36
C MET A 366 27.10 0.16 28.80
N LYS A 367 27.77 1.26 28.44
CA LYS A 367 29.14 1.26 27.93
C LYS A 367 30.14 0.65 28.92
N GLU A 368 29.86 0.71 30.21
CA GLU A 368 30.69 0.04 31.24
C GLU A 368 30.53 -1.48 31.24
N VAL A 369 29.46 -1.99 30.62
CA VAL A 369 29.12 -3.42 30.51
C VAL A 369 29.62 -4.02 29.20
N TYR A 370 29.58 -3.26 28.11
CA TYR A 370 29.96 -3.72 26.77
C TYR A 370 31.45 -4.06 26.63
N ASP A 371 31.74 -5.19 25.98
CA ASP A 371 33.08 -5.55 25.51
C ASP A 371 33.33 -4.93 24.11
N ASP A 372 34.54 -5.13 23.57
CA ASP A 372 34.85 -4.72 22.19
C ASP A 372 33.88 -5.39 21.20
N ASN A 373 33.41 -4.63 20.20
CA ASN A 373 32.41 -5.04 19.19
C ASN A 373 30.96 -5.22 19.70
N GLU A 374 30.65 -4.70 20.89
CA GLU A 374 29.31 -4.65 21.44
C GLU A 374 28.82 -3.20 21.55
N TYR A 375 27.59 -2.95 21.11
CA TYR A 375 27.11 -1.59 20.93
C TYR A 375 25.59 -1.51 21.03
N MET A 376 25.09 -0.27 21.08
CA MET A 376 23.66 -0.01 21.26
C MET A 376 23.04 0.56 19.99
N VAL A 377 21.90 -0.01 19.59
CA VAL A 377 21.07 0.45 18.48
C VAL A 377 19.70 0.81 19.03
N VAL A 378 19.18 2.00 18.74
CA VAL A 378 17.85 2.41 19.19
C VAL A 378 16.99 2.76 17.99
N PHE A 379 16.00 1.91 17.70
CA PHE A 379 14.98 2.13 16.69
C PHE A 379 13.78 2.85 17.28
N THR A 380 13.37 3.93 16.62
CA THR A 380 11.99 4.42 16.81
C THR A 380 11.00 3.45 16.15
N ALA A 381 9.82 3.29 16.73
CA ALA A 381 8.73 2.52 16.15
C ALA A 381 8.37 3.02 14.75
N GLU A 382 8.44 4.34 14.52
CA GLU A 382 8.25 4.96 13.20
C GLU A 382 9.33 4.52 12.20
N ALA A 383 10.60 4.49 12.60
CA ALA A 383 11.70 4.04 11.73
C ALA A 383 11.57 2.54 11.41
N LEU A 384 11.21 1.73 12.40
CA LEU A 384 10.97 0.30 12.19
C LEU A 384 9.81 0.07 11.21
N ALA A 385 8.71 0.83 11.36
CA ALA A 385 7.58 0.78 10.44
C ALA A 385 7.98 1.24 9.02
N MET A 386 8.82 2.26 8.90
CA MET A 386 9.32 2.76 7.62
C MET A 386 10.21 1.72 6.91
N THR A 387 11.11 1.06 7.65
CA THR A 387 11.92 -0.05 7.14
C THR A 387 11.05 -1.21 6.66
N LEU A 388 10.07 -1.62 7.47
CA LEU A 388 9.14 -2.70 7.11
C LEU A 388 8.25 -2.33 5.92
N SER A 389 7.79 -1.08 5.84
CA SER A 389 6.98 -0.61 4.72
C SER A 389 7.76 -0.69 3.40
N ALA A 390 9.04 -0.32 3.42
CA ALA A 390 9.93 -0.48 2.28
C ALA A 390 10.19 -1.96 1.95
N TYR A 391 10.39 -2.81 2.94
CA TYR A 391 10.57 -4.26 2.78
C TYR A 391 9.34 -4.93 2.14
N LEU A 392 8.14 -4.59 2.61
CA LEU A 392 6.86 -5.15 2.15
C LEU A 392 6.34 -4.54 0.85
N SER A 393 6.98 -3.46 0.37
CA SER A 393 6.72 -2.88 -0.94
C SER A 393 7.57 -3.59 -1.99
N TYR A 394 6.96 -4.44 -2.81
CA TYR A 394 7.66 -5.24 -3.83
C TYR A 394 8.53 -4.39 -4.76
N THR A 395 8.04 -3.22 -5.20
CA THR A 395 8.79 -2.31 -6.07
C THR A 395 10.04 -1.77 -5.39
N VAL A 396 9.90 -1.23 -4.16
CA VAL A 396 11.02 -0.63 -3.43
C VAL A 396 12.03 -1.68 -2.98
N SER A 397 11.54 -2.81 -2.46
CA SER A 397 12.38 -3.91 -2.01
C SER A 397 13.21 -4.50 -3.15
N ASN A 398 12.61 -4.66 -4.33
CA ASN A 398 13.34 -5.13 -5.52
C ASN A 398 14.34 -4.10 -6.04
N ASP A 399 13.96 -2.84 -6.15
CA ASP A 399 14.87 -1.79 -6.62
C ASP A 399 16.10 -1.68 -5.71
N LEU A 400 15.89 -1.66 -4.40
CA LEU A 400 16.96 -1.65 -3.40
C LEU A 400 17.80 -2.93 -3.45
N SER A 401 17.17 -4.09 -3.64
CA SER A 401 17.87 -5.38 -3.78
C SER A 401 18.67 -5.46 -5.09
N LEU A 402 18.22 -4.86 -6.18
CA LEU A 402 18.97 -4.82 -7.44
C LEU A 402 20.28 -4.03 -7.31
N VAL A 403 20.30 -2.98 -6.47
CA VAL A 403 21.48 -2.13 -6.26
C VAL A 403 22.53 -2.83 -5.37
N ARG A 404 22.10 -3.54 -4.33
CA ARG A 404 23.00 -4.12 -3.29
C ARG A 404 22.95 -5.64 -3.16
N GLY A 405 22.27 -6.33 -4.06
CA GLY A 405 22.10 -7.79 -4.07
C GLY A 405 20.98 -8.31 -3.16
N SER A 406 20.71 -7.64 -2.02
CA SER A 406 19.59 -7.97 -1.14
C SER A 406 19.12 -6.77 -0.32
N PHE A 407 17.86 -6.76 0.08
CA PHE A 407 17.32 -5.75 1.00
C PHE A 407 18.04 -5.76 2.35
N ARG A 408 18.47 -6.93 2.84
CA ARG A 408 19.22 -7.06 4.10
C ARG A 408 20.56 -6.32 4.03
N THR A 409 21.26 -6.39 2.89
CA THR A 409 22.49 -5.64 2.66
C THR A 409 22.27 -4.12 2.70
N VAL A 410 21.09 -3.66 2.26
CA VAL A 410 20.73 -2.23 2.24
C VAL A 410 20.51 -1.70 3.66
N ILE A 411 19.85 -2.48 4.52
CA ILE A 411 19.56 -2.07 5.91
C ILE A 411 20.68 -2.44 6.89
N TYR A 412 21.68 -3.23 6.49
CA TYR A 412 22.83 -3.61 7.32
C TYR A 412 23.50 -2.42 8.03
N PRO A 413 23.71 -1.24 7.39
CA PRO A 413 24.33 -0.11 8.06
C PRO A 413 23.59 0.37 9.31
N LEU A 414 22.30 0.05 9.48
CA LEU A 414 21.53 0.40 10.68
C LEU A 414 21.90 -0.43 11.91
N PHE A 415 22.67 -1.50 11.72
CA PHE A 415 23.04 -2.46 12.76
C PHE A 415 24.56 -2.63 12.87
N ASP A 416 25.37 -1.78 12.24
CA ASP A 416 26.84 -1.87 12.30
C ASP A 416 27.46 -0.47 12.45
N PRO A 417 28.21 -0.18 13.54
CA PRO A 417 28.76 1.15 13.81
C PRO A 417 29.71 1.65 12.73
N ASP A 418 30.53 0.78 12.14
CA ASP A 418 31.52 1.18 11.13
C ASP A 418 30.81 1.62 9.84
N LYS A 419 29.74 0.92 9.45
CA LYS A 419 28.93 1.29 8.29
C LYS A 419 28.00 2.47 8.59
N PHE A 420 27.41 2.53 9.78
CA PHE A 420 26.52 3.63 10.17
C PHE A 420 27.25 4.98 10.15
N ASN A 421 28.48 4.98 10.66
CA ASN A 421 29.33 6.17 10.72
C ASN A 421 30.18 6.38 9.45
N ASP A 422 29.95 5.62 8.37
CA ASP A 422 30.64 5.82 7.10
C ASP A 422 30.25 7.19 6.50
N ASP A 423 31.25 8.04 6.27
CA ASP A 423 31.10 9.37 5.67
C ASP A 423 30.33 9.36 4.34
N GLN A 424 30.36 8.25 3.59
CA GLN A 424 29.64 8.11 2.32
C GLN A 424 28.12 8.02 2.52
N LEU A 425 27.68 7.39 3.60
CA LEU A 425 26.26 7.29 3.96
C LEU A 425 25.82 8.49 4.79
N GLY A 426 26.69 8.99 5.67
CA GLY A 426 26.48 10.17 6.50
C GLY A 426 25.34 10.01 7.51
N LEU A 427 25.05 8.78 7.95
CA LEU A 427 23.96 8.50 8.89
C LEU A 427 24.33 8.95 10.32
N GLY A 428 25.58 8.72 10.73
CA GLY A 428 26.12 9.17 12.02
C GLY A 428 26.08 10.69 12.25
N GLU A 429 25.92 11.48 11.17
CA GLU A 429 25.78 12.93 11.26
C GLU A 429 24.36 13.38 11.61
N LEU A 430 23.36 12.50 11.45
CA LEU A 430 21.97 12.77 11.76
C LEU A 430 21.73 12.62 13.27
N THR A 431 21.14 13.65 13.85
CA THR A 431 20.73 13.67 15.25
C THR A 431 19.22 13.85 15.34
N ARG A 432 18.60 13.27 16.38
CA ARG A 432 17.17 13.47 16.65
C ARG A 432 16.91 14.84 17.29
N GLU A 433 15.69 15.34 17.14
CA GLU A 433 15.27 16.55 17.83
C GLU A 433 15.02 16.28 19.33
N VAL A 434 15.61 17.10 20.21
CA VAL A 434 15.51 16.93 21.68
C VAL A 434 14.79 18.08 22.39
N GLY A 435 14.26 19.05 21.63
CA GLY A 435 13.43 20.16 22.11
C GLY A 435 14.15 21.23 22.94
N ARG A 436 15.13 20.86 23.78
CA ARG A 436 16.00 21.75 24.56
C ARG A 436 17.46 21.34 24.41
N ASP A 437 18.38 22.32 24.40
CA ASP A 437 19.83 22.09 24.39
C ASP A 437 20.36 21.21 23.23
N GLN A 438 19.71 21.28 22.06
CA GLN A 438 20.06 20.54 20.84
C GLN A 438 21.56 20.56 20.50
N PRO A 439 22.28 21.70 20.52
CA PRO A 439 23.70 21.70 20.16
C PRO A 439 24.56 20.91 21.15
N THR A 440 24.16 20.85 22.41
CA THR A 440 24.86 20.06 23.43
C THR A 440 24.60 18.57 23.21
N TYR A 441 23.35 18.21 22.94
CA TYR A 441 22.98 16.85 22.58
C TYR A 441 23.75 16.36 21.34
N ASP A 442 23.75 17.14 20.25
CA ASP A 442 24.42 16.78 19.01
C ASP A 442 25.91 16.50 19.22
N ASN A 443 26.59 17.38 19.98
CA ASN A 443 28.00 17.21 20.30
C ASN A 443 28.26 15.99 21.18
N GLN A 444 27.36 15.67 22.10
CA GLN A 444 27.49 14.49 22.95
C GLN A 444 27.25 13.21 22.13
N TYR A 445 26.19 13.16 21.34
CA TYR A 445 25.87 12.00 20.49
C TYR A 445 27.03 11.67 19.54
N LYS A 446 27.60 12.66 18.85
CA LYS A 446 28.72 12.45 17.90
C LYS A 446 30.02 11.93 18.52
N GLN A 447 30.16 11.98 19.85
CA GLN A 447 31.31 11.40 20.55
C GLN A 447 31.14 9.90 20.85
N ARG A 448 29.99 9.32 20.52
CA ARG A 448 29.61 7.94 20.87
C ARG A 448 29.35 7.16 19.57
N SER A 449 30.44 6.74 18.92
CA SER A 449 30.38 5.97 17.66
C SER A 449 29.53 4.70 17.75
N ASP A 450 29.47 4.11 18.95
CA ASP A 450 28.81 2.82 19.19
C ASP A 450 27.37 3.00 19.73
N LEU A 451 26.82 4.21 19.59
CA LEU A 451 25.41 4.53 19.83
C LEU A 451 24.74 4.89 18.50
N LEU A 452 23.92 3.98 17.97
CA LEU A 452 23.23 4.15 16.70
C LEU A 452 21.77 4.49 16.97
N ILE A 453 21.34 5.72 16.69
CA ILE A 453 19.92 6.12 16.82
C ILE A 453 19.27 6.10 15.44
N VAL A 454 18.36 5.15 15.24
CA VAL A 454 17.66 4.96 13.97
C VAL A 454 16.30 5.66 14.01
N THR A 455 16.30 6.88 13.49
CA THR A 455 15.09 7.68 13.28
C THR A 455 14.56 7.51 11.86
N PRO A 456 13.33 7.96 11.60
CA PRO A 456 12.78 7.91 10.25
C PRO A 456 13.59 8.73 9.22
N GLU A 457 14.27 9.79 9.67
CA GLU A 457 15.19 10.58 8.83
C GLU A 457 16.44 9.77 8.44
N VAL A 458 16.96 8.96 9.35
CA VAL A 458 18.07 8.04 9.07
C VAL A 458 17.67 7.02 8.00
N ILE A 459 16.48 6.42 8.11
CA ILE A 459 15.95 5.49 7.11
C ILE A 459 15.80 6.18 5.75
N ARG A 460 15.25 7.40 5.74
CA ARG A 460 15.10 8.19 4.52
C ARG A 460 16.44 8.43 3.83
N GLN A 461 17.44 8.93 4.57
CA GLN A 461 18.76 9.20 4.02
C GLN A 461 19.42 7.91 3.50
N LEU A 462 19.32 6.81 4.24
CA LEU A 462 19.86 5.51 3.82
C LEU A 462 19.27 5.07 2.47
N PHE A 463 17.94 5.08 2.33
CA PHE A 463 17.29 4.63 1.09
C PHE A 463 17.50 5.61 -0.07
N GLU A 464 17.52 6.92 0.19
CA GLU A 464 17.87 7.93 -0.83
C GLU A 464 19.31 7.76 -1.35
N ARG A 465 20.25 7.26 -0.52
CA ARG A 465 21.63 6.98 -0.95
C ARG A 465 21.78 5.76 -1.83
N PHE A 466 20.90 4.78 -1.68
CA PHE A 466 20.92 3.56 -2.49
C PHE A 466 19.95 3.59 -3.67
N ALA A 467 18.95 4.46 -3.66
CA ALA A 467 18.05 4.66 -4.79
C ALA A 467 18.58 5.77 -5.71
N GLU A 468 19.18 5.41 -6.85
CA GLU A 468 19.63 6.39 -7.84
C GLU A 468 18.47 7.16 -8.50
N SER A 469 17.24 6.65 -8.41
CA SER A 469 16.02 7.38 -8.76
C SER A 469 14.78 6.66 -8.23
N SER A 470 13.92 7.29 -7.42
CA SER A 470 12.48 7.09 -7.57
C SER A 470 11.68 8.13 -6.80
N LYS A 471 10.77 8.80 -7.51
CA LYS A 471 9.70 9.61 -6.91
C LYS A 471 8.77 8.78 -6.02
N GLU A 472 8.83 7.45 -6.11
CA GLU A 472 8.03 6.48 -5.33
C GLU A 472 8.48 6.37 -3.88
N ILE A 473 9.80 6.33 -3.61
CA ILE A 473 10.35 6.37 -2.26
C ILE A 473 9.90 7.66 -1.55
N GLN A 474 10.02 8.81 -2.23
CA GLN A 474 9.51 10.08 -1.72
C GLN A 474 7.98 10.06 -1.47
N ARG A 475 7.20 9.37 -2.30
CA ARG A 475 5.74 9.30 -2.17
C ARG A 475 5.29 8.39 -1.02
N ILE A 476 5.95 7.26 -0.79
CA ILE A 476 5.71 6.40 0.38
C ILE A 476 6.02 7.19 1.67
N PHE A 477 7.13 7.91 1.67
CA PHE A 477 7.51 8.75 2.81
C PHE A 477 6.50 9.89 3.04
N GLN A 478 6.13 10.64 2.00
CA GLN A 478 5.14 11.73 2.12
C GLN A 478 3.76 11.27 2.61
N ASN A 479 3.35 10.04 2.29
CA ASN A 479 2.07 9.49 2.73
C ASN A 479 2.09 9.02 4.20
N TYR A 480 3.25 8.62 4.74
CA TYR A 480 3.38 8.16 6.12
C TYR A 480 3.42 9.34 7.14
N TYR A 481 3.92 10.50 6.73
CA TYR A 481 4.12 11.66 7.62
C TYR A 481 2.98 12.67 7.70
N LYS A 482 1.87 12.54 6.95
CA LYS A 482 0.82 13.56 7.04
C LYS A 482 0.12 13.50 8.41
N PRO A 483 0.27 14.52 9.29
CA PRO A 483 -0.67 14.69 10.37
C PRO A 483 -2.02 14.96 9.70
N ARG A 484 -3.08 14.26 10.10
CA ARG A 484 -4.44 14.70 9.72
C ARG A 484 -4.56 16.15 10.18
N ALA A 485 -4.92 17.03 9.25
CA ALA A 485 -5.34 18.37 9.61
C ALA A 485 -6.44 18.22 10.65
N THR A 486 -6.20 18.71 11.86
CA THR A 486 -7.23 18.87 12.88
C THR A 486 -8.31 19.77 12.26
N LEU A 487 -9.47 19.17 11.95
CA LEU A 487 -10.71 19.89 11.72
C LEU A 487 -11.29 20.34 13.06
#